data_AF-A0A350H7C9-F1
#
_entry.id   AF-A0A350H7C9-F1
#
_cell.length_a   1.000
_cell.length_b   1.000
_cell.length_c   1.000
_cell.angle_alpha   90.00
_cell.angle_beta   90.00
_cell.angle_gamma   90.00
#
_symmetry.space_group_name_H-M   'P 1'
#
loop_
_entity.id
_entity.type
_entity.pdbx_description
1 polymer ?
#
loop_
_entity_poly.entity_id
_entity_poly.type
_entity_poly.pdbx_seq_one_letter_code
_entity_poly.pdbx_strand_id
1 'polypeptide(L)' 'VLKLASEGMSITFISSETDEMLRTCSRLVVVRDGKVVGELIGSKLNSADVMKTIAGDKNNNKKVIEITNVGGEN' A
#
# COMPACT_ATOMS: atom_id res chain seq x y z
N VAL A 1 -7.11 1.72 16.70
CA VAL A 1 -6.33 0.97 15.69
C VAL A 1 -4.83 1.18 15.85
N LEU A 2 -4.32 2.42 15.85
CA LEU A 2 -2.89 2.71 16.10
C LEU A 2 -2.33 2.09 17.41
N LYS A 3 -3.15 2.06 18.48
CA LYS A 3 -2.80 1.38 19.74
C LYS A 3 -2.50 -0.12 19.58
N LEU A 4 -3.25 -0.81 18.71
CA LEU A 4 -3.05 -2.23 18.45
C LEU A 4 -1.81 -2.48 17.57
N ALA A 5 -1.54 -1.57 16.64
CA ALA A 5 -0.32 -1.59 15.84
C ALA A 5 0.92 -1.38 16.72
N SER A 6 0.86 -0.47 17.70
CA SER A 6 1.94 -0.25 18.67
C SER A 6 2.15 -1.42 19.65
N GLU A 7 1.19 -2.35 19.75
CA GLU A 7 1.29 -3.58 20.53
C GLU A 7 1.83 -4.76 19.70
N GLY A 8 2.36 -4.49 18.50
CA GLY A 8 3.00 -5.50 17.62
C GLY A 8 2.02 -6.27 16.73
N MET A 9 0.78 -5.83 16.61
CA MET A 9 -0.26 -6.51 15.86
C MET A 9 -0.33 -5.98 14.42
N SER A 10 -0.30 -6.87 13.42
CA SER A 10 -0.43 -6.49 12.00
C SER A 10 -1.87 -6.06 11.69
N ILE A 11 -2.02 -4.89 11.06
CA ILE A 11 -3.34 -4.32 10.74
C ILE A 11 -3.44 -4.02 9.24
N THR A 12 -4.29 -4.78 8.56
CA THR A 12 -4.59 -4.59 7.14
C THR A 12 -5.80 -3.67 6.96
N PHE A 13 -5.58 -2.54 6.28
CA PHE A 13 -6.63 -1.65 5.81
C PHE A 13 -6.75 -1.73 4.30
N ILE A 14 -7.97 -1.72 3.78
CA ILE A 14 -8.26 -1.59 2.35
C ILE A 14 -8.92 -0.23 2.16
N SER A 15 -8.26 0.67 1.43
CA SER A 15 -8.80 1.99 1.07
C SER A 15 -8.46 2.32 -0.39
N SER A 16 -9.32 3.12 -1.02
CA SER A 16 -9.08 3.71 -2.33
C SER A 16 -8.45 5.10 -2.26
N GLU A 17 -8.29 5.67 -1.06
CA GLU A 17 -7.70 6.98 -0.82
C GLU A 17 -6.21 6.87 -0.50
N THR A 18 -5.38 7.01 -1.54
CA THR A 18 -3.92 6.83 -1.45
C THR A 18 -3.25 7.76 -0.43
N ASP A 19 -3.78 8.98 -0.25
CA ASP A 19 -3.18 10.00 0.62
C ASP A 19 -3.34 9.69 2.11
N GLU A 20 -4.44 9.04 2.51
CA GLU A 20 -4.62 8.58 3.89
C GLU A 20 -3.66 7.43 4.21
N MET A 21 -3.46 6.53 3.25
CA MET A 21 -2.56 5.38 3.42
C MET A 21 -1.11 5.81 3.53
N LEU A 22 -0.66 6.76 2.68
CA LEU A 22 0.71 7.29 2.77
C LEU A 22 1.05 7.93 4.12
N ARG A 23 0.06 8.48 4.84
CA ARG A 23 0.26 9.06 6.18
C ARG A 23 0.34 8.04 7.31
N THR A 24 -0.14 6.82 7.08
CA THR A 24 -0.36 5.82 8.14
C THR A 24 0.38 4.50 7.90
N CYS A 25 0.95 4.31 6.71
CA CYS A 25 1.63 3.07 6.33
C CYS A 25 3.14 3.16 6.53
N SER A 26 3.73 2.11 7.11
CA SER A 26 5.17 1.83 7.07
C SER A 26 5.56 1.02 5.82
N ARG A 27 4.58 0.31 5.24
CA ARG A 27 4.71 -0.53 4.06
C ARG A 27 3.38 -0.56 3.30
N LEU A 28 3.48 -0.49 1.97
CA LEU A 28 2.34 -0.44 1.07
C LEU A 28 2.52 -1.49 -0.03
N VAL A 29 1.59 -2.43 -0.12
CA VAL A 29 1.58 -3.47 -1.15
C VAL A 29 0.47 -3.19 -2.15
N VAL A 30 0.79 -3.27 -3.44
CA VAL A 30 -0.13 -3.07 -4.57
C VAL A 30 -0.49 -4.43 -5.14
N VAL A 31 -1.77 -4.79 -5.09
CA VAL A 31 -2.29 -6.07 -5.61
C VAL A 31 -3.20 -5.83 -6.82
N ARG A 32 -2.96 -6.55 -7.92
CA ARG A 32 -3.76 -6.53 -9.14
C ARG A 32 -4.08 -7.96 -9.59
N ASP A 33 -5.33 -8.26 -9.89
CA ASP A 33 -5.80 -9.61 -10.25
C ASP A 33 -5.38 -10.70 -9.24
N GLY A 34 -5.43 -10.39 -7.94
CA GLY A 34 -5.01 -11.30 -6.88
C GLY A 34 -3.49 -11.55 -6.82
N LYS A 35 -2.68 -10.76 -7.54
CA LYS A 35 -1.22 -10.85 -7.55
C LYS A 35 -0.59 -9.56 -7.05
N VAL A 36 0.47 -9.68 -6.24
CA VAL A 36 1.31 -8.54 -5.88
C VAL A 36 2.03 -8.03 -7.12
N VAL A 37 1.82 -6.76 -7.46
CA VAL A 37 2.46 -6.08 -8.58
C VAL A 37 3.45 -5.00 -8.15
N GLY A 38 3.49 -4.67 -6.86
CA GLY A 38 4.54 -3.83 -6.31
C GLY A 38 4.46 -3.68 -4.80
N GLU A 39 5.58 -3.27 -4.23
CA GLU A 39 5.76 -3.04 -2.79
C GLU A 39 6.56 -1.75 -2.60
N LEU A 40 6.04 -0.87 -1.74
CA LEU A 40 6.58 0.45 -1.45
C LEU A 40 6.85 0.55 0.06
N ILE A 41 8.07 0.94 0.42
CA ILE A 41 8.54 1.12 1.80
C ILE A 41 9.44 2.35 1.88
N GLY A 42 9.58 2.90 3.08
CA GLY A 42 10.50 4.01 3.34
C GLY A 42 10.30 5.19 2.38
N SER A 43 11.35 5.62 1.69
CA SER A 43 11.31 6.77 0.77
C SER A 43 10.42 6.56 -0.47
N LYS A 44 10.03 5.32 -0.78
CA LYS A 44 9.12 5.00 -1.89
C LYS A 44 7.64 5.14 -1.51
N LEU A 45 7.33 5.40 -0.23
CA LEU A 45 5.98 5.74 0.22
C LEU A 45 5.70 7.21 -0.10
N ASN A 46 5.52 7.49 -1.39
CA ASN A 46 5.11 8.80 -1.89
C ASN A 46 4.09 8.64 -3.00
N SER A 47 3.30 9.69 -3.25
CA SER A 47 2.20 9.64 -4.22
C SER A 47 2.68 9.32 -5.64
N ALA A 48 3.88 9.76 -6.03
CA ALA A 48 4.40 9.51 -7.37
C ALA A 48 4.70 8.03 -7.60
N ASP A 49 5.38 7.38 -6.67
CA ASP A 49 5.71 5.95 -6.75
C ASP A 49 4.47 5.07 -6.59
N VAL A 50 3.52 5.46 -5.74
CA VAL A 50 2.21 4.81 -5.63
C VAL A 50 1.50 4.85 -6.97
N MET A 51 1.34 6.04 -7.57
CA MET A 51 0.65 6.19 -8.86
C MET A 51 1.36 5.44 -9.99
N LYS A 52 2.70 5.43 -9.99
CA LYS A 52 3.50 4.67 -10.95
C LYS A 52 3.25 3.16 -10.81
N THR A 53 3.21 2.65 -9.59
CA THR A 53 2.97 1.23 -9.30
C THR A 53 1.53 0.82 -9.62
N ILE A 54 0.57 1.71 -9.31
CA ILE A 54 -0.85 1.61 -9.66
C ILE A 54 -1.06 1.56 -11.17
N ALA A 55 -0.39 2.42 -11.93
CA ALA A 55 -0.52 2.47 -13.39
C ALA A 55 0.10 1.22 -14.03
N GLY A 56 1.25 0.75 -13.51
CA GLY A 56 2.03 -0.30 -14.15
C GLY A 56 2.51 0.12 -15.55
N ASP A 57 3.08 -0.81 -16.32
CA ASP A 57 3.44 -0.54 -17.71
C ASP A 57 2.19 -0.28 -18.58
N LYS A 58 2.29 0.69 -19.51
CA LYS A 58 1.18 1.25 -20.34
C LYS A 58 0.36 0.21 -21.15
N ASN A 59 0.73 -1.06 -21.15
CA ASN A 59 0.09 -2.13 -21.92
C ASN A 59 -0.95 -2.96 -21.15
N ASN A 60 -1.27 -2.65 -19.88
CA ASN A 60 -2.18 -3.49 -19.09
C ASN A 60 -3.28 -2.68 -18.39
N ASN A 61 -4.45 -2.61 -19.04
CA ASN A 61 -5.59 -1.77 -18.69
C ASN A 61 -6.50 -2.37 -17.60
N LYS A 62 -5.93 -2.88 -16.50
CA LYS A 62 -6.70 -3.54 -15.43
C LYS A 62 -6.72 -2.72 -14.14
N LYS A 63 -7.91 -2.22 -13.80
CA LYS A 63 -8.24 -1.56 -12.53
C LYS A 63 -8.46 -2.63 -11.44
N VAL A 64 -7.48 -2.82 -10.56
CA VAL A 64 -7.66 -3.15 -9.13
C VAL A 64 -6.34 -2.78 -8.44
N ILE A 65 -6.40 -2.00 -7.36
CA ILE A 65 -5.32 -1.96 -6.36
C ILE A 65 -5.96 -2.13 -4.98
N GLU A 66 -5.91 -3.33 -4.46
CA GLU A 66 -6.00 -3.51 -3.02
C GLU A 66 -4.65 -3.04 -2.45
N ILE A 67 -4.71 -1.89 -1.77
CA ILE A 67 -3.58 -1.37 -1.03
C ILE A 67 -3.69 -1.95 0.38
N THR A 68 -2.63 -2.60 0.86
CA THR A 68 -2.57 -3.09 2.24
C THR A 68 -1.51 -2.31 3.02
N ASN A 69 -1.93 -1.71 4.13
CA ASN A 69 -1.02 -1.27 5.19
C ASN A 69 -0.54 -2.51 5.98
N VAL A 70 0.75 -2.64 6.24
CA VAL A 70 1.27 -3.61 7.20
C VAL A 70 1.96 -2.83 8.31
N GLY A 71 1.18 -2.43 9.31
CA GLY A 71 1.71 -1.80 10.52
C GLY A 71 2.34 -2.82 11.45
N GLY A 72 3.59 -2.58 11.85
CA GLY A 72 4.33 -3.39 12.81
C GLY A 72 5.75 -3.69 12.31
N GLU A 73 6.69 -2.78 12.60
CA GLU A 73 8.10 -3.15 12.78
C GLU A 73 8.42 -2.91 14.25
N ASN A 74 9.14 -3.85 14.87
CA ASN A 74 9.93 -3.52 16.05
C ASN A 74 10.94 -2.42 15.69
#